data_AF-A0A554IGV3-F1
#
_entry.id   AF-A0A554IGV3-F1
#
_cell.length_a   1.000
_cell.length_b   1.000
_cell.length_c   1.000
_cell.angle_alpha   90.00
_cell.angle_beta   90.00
_cell.angle_gamma   90.00
#
_symmetry.space_group_name_H-M   'P 1'
#
loop_
_entity.id
_entity.type
_entity.pdbx_description
1 polymer ?
#
loop_
_entity_poly.entity_id
_entity_poly.type
_entity_poly.pdbx_seq_one_letter_code
_entity_poly.pdbx_strand_id
1 'polypeptide(L)'
;MERLEASAPAALLRALAPRPTFGVHAAGNENRLFLIFEVLSFEHAFDGMLAWEKTLLDDAGPLFGINPRGFLSPPATTTAEILGNARVWSDVIIRNKDVRAVFDAEGEIAMLYSFLDRETLLFTTSDETFRVLLPKVRAGQVR
;
A
#
# COMPACT_ATOMS: atom_id res chain seq x y z
N MET A 1 -4.50 -17.01 17.10
CA MET A 1 -4.07 -15.87 16.27
C MET A 1 -4.96 -15.86 15.05
N GLU A 2 -5.94 -14.96 15.02
CA GLU A 2 -6.70 -14.67 13.81
C GLU A 2 -5.71 -14.23 12.73
N ARG A 3 -5.46 -15.12 11.77
CA ARG A 3 -4.79 -14.76 10.53
C ARG A 3 -5.71 -13.75 9.89
N LEU A 4 -5.19 -12.56 9.60
CA LEU A 4 -5.78 -11.65 8.61
C LEU A 4 -6.30 -12.57 7.49
N GLU A 5 -7.61 -12.62 7.24
CA GLU A 5 -8.20 -13.32 6.09
C GLU A 5 -7.80 -12.61 4.78
N ALA A 6 -6.58 -12.06 4.76
CA ALA A 6 -5.97 -11.46 3.61
C ALA A 6 -5.85 -12.54 2.56
N SER A 7 -6.47 -12.27 1.42
CA SER A 7 -6.31 -13.03 0.19
C SER A 7 -4.91 -12.82 -0.42
N ALA A 8 -3.92 -12.42 0.41
CA ALA A 8 -2.53 -12.26 0.05
C ALA A 8 -2.02 -13.56 -0.59
N PRO A 9 -1.44 -13.49 -1.80
CA PRO A 9 -0.92 -14.66 -2.47
C PRO A 9 0.07 -15.43 -1.59
N ALA A 10 -0.06 -16.75 -1.50
CA ALA A 10 0.83 -17.57 -0.66
C ALA A 10 2.32 -17.43 -1.06
N ALA A 11 2.60 -17.04 -2.30
CA ALA A 11 3.95 -16.71 -2.75
C ALA A 11 4.47 -15.42 -2.10
N LEU A 12 3.63 -14.39 -1.99
CA LEU A 12 3.96 -13.13 -1.33
C LEU A 12 4.27 -13.35 0.16
N LEU A 13 3.42 -14.11 0.86
CA LEU A 13 3.62 -14.41 2.29
C LEU A 13 4.95 -15.14 2.57
N ARG A 14 5.45 -15.92 1.61
CA ARG A 14 6.75 -16.60 1.71
C ARG A 14 7.92 -15.70 1.30
N ALA A 15 7.64 -14.65 0.53
CA ALA A 15 8.62 -13.69 0.06
C ALA A 15 8.85 -12.52 1.03
N LEU A 16 8.03 -12.41 2.09
CA LEU A 16 8.13 -11.39 3.13
C LEU A 16 8.53 -12.04 4.47
N ALA A 17 9.28 -11.31 5.28
CA ALA A 17 9.55 -11.72 6.65
C ALA A 17 8.23 -11.78 7.46
N PRO A 18 8.10 -12.72 8.40
CA PRO A 18 6.84 -12.95 9.11
C PRO A 18 6.47 -11.84 10.11
N ARG A 19 7.39 -10.92 10.40
CA ARG A 19 7.20 -9.84 11.37
C ARG A 19 7.35 -8.49 10.67
N PRO A 20 6.25 -7.85 10.25
CA PRO A 20 6.31 -6.49 9.77
C PRO A 20 6.55 -5.50 10.91
N THR A 21 7.19 -4.39 10.58
CA THR A 21 7.29 -3.22 11.44
C THR A 21 6.05 -2.35 11.20
N PHE A 22 5.19 -2.23 12.21
CA PHE A 22 4.06 -1.30 12.23
C PHE A 22 4.44 -0.05 13.01
N GLY A 23 4.16 1.11 12.45
CA GLY A 23 4.50 2.37 13.09
C GLY A 23 3.48 3.47 12.81
N VAL A 24 3.59 4.51 13.62
CA VAL A 24 2.79 5.74 13.49
C VAL A 24 3.76 6.89 13.24
N HIS A 25 3.51 7.64 12.18
CA HIS A 25 4.18 8.89 11.90
C HIS A 25 3.25 10.04 12.28
N ALA A 26 3.66 10.85 13.26
CA ALA A 26 2.97 12.08 13.62
C ALA A 26 3.32 13.17 12.60
N ALA A 27 2.39 13.46 11.69
CA ALA A 27 2.47 14.54 10.72
C ALA A 27 1.61 15.71 11.24
N GLY A 28 2.23 16.63 11.97
CA GLY A 28 1.51 17.73 12.63
C GLY A 28 0.52 17.23 13.68
N ASN A 29 -0.78 17.42 13.43
CA ASN A 29 -1.87 16.98 14.30
C ASN A 29 -2.46 15.62 13.89
N GLU A 30 -1.96 15.00 12.82
CA GLU A 30 -2.49 13.75 12.29
C GLU A 30 -1.50 12.60 12.47
N ASN A 31 -2.02 11.46 12.91
CA ASN A 31 -1.27 10.23 13.02
C ASN A 31 -1.47 9.40 11.74
N ARG A 32 -0.40 9.20 10.99
CA ARG A 32 -0.41 8.42 9.75
C ARG A 32 0.26 7.06 10.01
N LEU A 33 -0.47 5.99 9.73
CA LEU A 33 0.03 4.63 9.91
C LEU A 33 0.94 4.24 8.74
N PHE A 34 1.95 3.42 9.04
CA PHE A 34 2.78 2.79 8.03
C PHE A 34 3.12 1.35 8.42
N LEU A 35 3.35 0.52 7.39
CA LEU A 35 3.84 -0.84 7.53
C LEU A 35 5.09 -1.01 6.69
N ILE A 36 6.14 -1.59 7.29
CA ILE A 36 7.36 -1.98 6.60
C ILE A 36 7.50 -3.49 6.70
N PHE A 37 7.71 -4.12 5.55
CA PHE A 37 8.03 -5.53 5.44
C PHE A 37 9.46 -5.69 4.93
N GLU A 38 10.23 -6.54 5.60
CA GLU A 38 11.46 -7.06 5.05
C GLU A 38 11.13 -8.07 3.94
N VAL A 39 11.80 -7.92 2.80
CA VAL A 39 11.60 -8.71 1.59
C VAL A 39 12.71 -9.75 1.47
N LEU A 40 12.34 -11.02 1.58
CA LEU A 40 13.24 -12.17 1.48
C LEU A 40 13.48 -12.58 0.02
N SER A 41 12.53 -12.30 -0.87
CA SER A 41 12.65 -12.56 -2.31
C SER A 41 11.93 -11.49 -3.13
N PHE A 42 12.71 -10.60 -3.72
CA PHE A 42 12.17 -9.46 -4.46
C PHE A 42 11.23 -9.85 -5.61
N GLU A 43 11.63 -10.82 -6.44
CA GLU A 43 10.84 -11.22 -7.62
C GLU A 43 9.47 -11.79 -7.21
N HIS A 44 9.46 -12.70 -6.23
CA HIS A 44 8.21 -13.27 -5.72
C HIS A 44 7.36 -12.24 -4.96
N ALA A 45 7.99 -11.28 -4.26
CA ALA A 45 7.27 -10.21 -3.59
C ALA A 45 6.65 -9.25 -4.60
N PHE A 46 7.38 -8.87 -5.64
CA PHE A 46 6.88 -7.96 -6.68
C PHE A 46 5.70 -8.57 -7.44
N ASP A 47 5.85 -9.79 -7.96
CA ASP A 47 4.76 -10.51 -8.65
C ASP A 47 3.57 -10.75 -7.71
N GLY A 48 3.86 -11.11 -6.46
CA GLY A 48 2.86 -11.31 -5.42
C GLY A 48 2.08 -10.03 -5.11
N MET A 49 2.75 -8.88 -5.07
CA MET A 49 2.11 -7.58 -4.85
C MET A 49 1.17 -7.20 -5.98
N LEU A 50 1.60 -7.36 -7.25
CA LEU A 50 0.74 -7.10 -8.41
C LEU A 50 -0.50 -7.99 -8.42
N ALA A 51 -0.36 -9.26 -8.00
CA ALA A 51 -1.50 -10.14 -7.85
C ALA A 51 -2.41 -9.71 -6.67
N TRP A 52 -1.82 -9.22 -5.57
CA TRP A 52 -2.54 -8.81 -4.38
C TRP A 52 -3.30 -7.50 -4.56
N GLU A 53 -2.85 -6.57 -5.41
CA GLU A 53 -3.52 -5.29 -5.71
C GLU A 53 -5.05 -5.42 -5.90
N LYS A 54 -5.51 -6.54 -6.46
CA LYS A 54 -6.93 -6.86 -6.71
C LYS A 54 -7.79 -6.93 -5.44
N THR A 55 -7.22 -7.36 -4.32
CA THR A 55 -7.90 -7.51 -3.02
C THR A 55 -7.20 -6.73 -1.90
N LEU A 56 -6.04 -6.14 -2.16
CA LEU A 56 -5.19 -5.45 -1.20
C LEU A 56 -5.95 -4.36 -0.44
N LEU A 57 -6.79 -3.59 -1.13
CA LEU A 57 -7.58 -2.54 -0.49
C LEU A 57 -8.60 -3.12 0.50
N ASP A 58 -9.23 -4.25 0.17
CA ASP A 58 -10.16 -4.93 1.08
C ASP A 58 -9.43 -5.59 2.27
N ASP A 59 -8.23 -6.13 2.03
CA ASP A 59 -7.45 -6.87 3.02
C ASP A 59 -6.71 -5.95 4.01
N ALA A 60 -6.06 -4.90 3.50
CA ALA A 60 -5.20 -4.02 4.27
C ALA A 60 -5.81 -2.64 4.53
N GLY A 61 -6.72 -2.16 3.67
CA GLY A 61 -7.35 -0.84 3.81
C GLY A 61 -7.97 -0.58 5.20
N PRO A 62 -8.72 -1.53 5.79
CA PRO A 62 -9.28 -1.35 7.13
C PRO A 62 -8.24 -1.06 8.22
N LEU A 63 -7.00 -1.55 8.07
CA LEU A 63 -5.90 -1.27 9.02
C LEU A 63 -5.49 0.20 9.02
N PHE A 64 -5.74 0.90 7.91
CA PHE A 64 -5.45 2.32 7.75
C PHE A 64 -6.68 3.22 7.91
N GLY A 65 -7.80 2.67 8.41
CA GLY A 65 -9.07 3.40 8.54
C GLY A 65 -9.78 3.65 7.21
N ILE A 66 -9.34 2.99 6.12
CA ILE A 66 -9.96 3.10 4.80
C ILE A 66 -11.17 2.17 4.76
N ASN A 67 -12.32 2.69 4.32
CA ASN A 67 -13.50 1.87 4.05
C ASN A 67 -13.52 1.47 2.57
N PRO A 68 -13.21 0.19 2.21
CA PRO A 68 -13.09 -0.23 0.81
C PRO A 68 -14.40 -0.12 0.03
N ARG A 69 -15.54 -0.08 0.72
CA ARG A 69 -16.86 0.12 0.09
C ARG A 69 -17.06 1.56 -0.40
N GLY A 70 -16.33 2.53 0.16
CA GLY A 70 -16.32 3.91 -0.31
C GLY A 70 -15.71 4.09 -1.71
N PHE A 71 -14.98 3.07 -2.19
CA PHE A 71 -14.36 3.03 -3.52
C PHE A 71 -15.24 2.32 -4.57
N LEU A 72 -16.46 1.91 -4.19
CA LEU A 72 -17.42 1.33 -5.13
C LEU A 72 -18.27 2.46 -5.71
N SER A 73 -18.11 2.75 -7.01
CA SER A 73 -19.07 3.60 -7.72
C SER A 73 -20.45 2.92 -7.74
N PRO A 74 -21.56 3.68 -7.63
CA PRO A 74 -22.89 3.11 -7.83
C PRO A 74 -23.00 2.45 -9.22
N PRO A 75 -23.91 1.48 -9.43
CA PRO A 75 -24.03 0.81 -10.71
C PRO A 75 -24.53 1.80 -11.76
N ALA A 76 -23.64 2.29 -12.62
CA ALA A 76 -23.99 3.23 -13.68
C ALA A 76 -23.77 2.63 -15.08
N THR A 77 -24.80 2.78 -15.91
CA THR A 77 -24.98 2.11 -17.22
C THR A 77 -24.43 2.94 -18.38
N THR A 78 -23.22 3.47 -18.27
CA THR A 78 -22.64 4.26 -19.37
C THR A 78 -21.14 4.09 -19.49
N THR A 79 -20.70 3.84 -20.73
CA THR A 79 -19.31 3.53 -21.16
C THR A 79 -18.25 4.57 -20.74
N ALA A 80 -18.63 5.74 -20.22
CA ALA A 80 -17.72 6.79 -19.76
C ALA A 80 -17.19 6.59 -18.32
N GLU A 81 -17.85 5.76 -17.49
CA GLU A 81 -17.46 5.56 -16.07
C GLU A 81 -16.45 4.42 -15.84
N ILE A 82 -15.95 3.78 -16.90
CA ILE A 82 -14.80 2.85 -16.81
C ILE A 82 -13.54 3.58 -16.30
N LEU A 83 -13.49 4.91 -16.41
CA LEU A 83 -12.43 5.79 -15.89
C LEU A 83 -12.55 6.08 -14.38
N GLY A 84 -13.68 5.77 -13.74
CA GLY A 84 -13.98 6.07 -12.33
C GLY A 84 -13.82 4.86 -11.39
N ASN A 85 -13.00 3.88 -11.74
CA ASN A 85 -12.71 2.77 -10.84
C ASN A 85 -11.73 3.25 -9.76
N ALA A 86 -12.26 3.74 -8.63
CA ALA A 86 -11.48 4.12 -7.44
C ALA A 86 -10.66 2.94 -6.85
N ARG A 87 -10.75 1.74 -7.42
CA ARG A 87 -9.94 0.57 -7.08
C ARG A 87 -8.76 0.29 -8.02
N VAL A 88 -8.48 1.16 -8.99
CA VAL A 88 -7.37 0.95 -9.93
C VAL A 88 -6.06 1.47 -9.35
N TRP A 89 -5.10 0.56 -9.19
CA TRP A 89 -3.74 0.89 -8.84
C TRP A 89 -3.00 1.47 -10.04
N SER A 90 -2.45 2.66 -9.87
CA SER A 90 -1.70 3.38 -10.90
C SER A 90 -0.25 3.56 -10.50
N ASP A 91 0.61 3.68 -11.50
CA ASP A 91 2.01 4.00 -11.29
C ASP A 91 2.17 5.51 -11.08
N VAL A 92 2.90 5.88 -10.03
CA VAL A 92 3.17 7.25 -9.63
C VAL A 92 4.64 7.37 -9.26
N ILE A 93 5.28 8.48 -9.64
CA ILE A 93 6.67 8.75 -9.23
C ILE A 93 6.66 9.72 -8.05
N ILE A 94 7.11 9.26 -6.89
CA ILE A 94 7.28 10.11 -5.70
C ILE A 94 8.76 10.11 -5.31
N ARG A 95 9.41 11.28 -5.28
CA ARG A 95 10.84 11.44 -4.92
C ARG A 95 11.78 10.51 -5.74
N ASN A 96 11.54 10.39 -7.05
CA ASN A 96 12.29 9.50 -7.95
C ASN A 96 12.21 8.01 -7.56
N LYS A 97 11.08 7.60 -6.98
CA LYS A 97 10.75 6.20 -6.71
C LYS A 97 9.43 5.84 -7.35
N ASP A 98 9.39 4.64 -7.91
CA ASP A 98 8.17 4.03 -8.44
C ASP A 98 7.27 3.64 -7.27
N VAL A 99 6.06 4.17 -7.30
CA VAL A 99 5.05 4.00 -6.26
C VAL A 99 3.77 3.52 -6.92
N ARG A 100 3.19 2.48 -6.36
CA ARG A 100 1.86 2.01 -6.74
C ARG A 100 0.86 2.65 -5.78
N ALA A 101 -0.08 3.41 -6.32
CA ALA A 101 -1.06 4.14 -5.52
C ALA A 101 -2.47 3.92 -6.04
N VAL A 102 -3.43 3.95 -5.11
CA VAL A 102 -4.86 3.97 -5.38
C VAL A 102 -5.45 5.28 -4.85
N PHE A 103 -6.38 5.84 -5.59
CA PHE A 103 -6.96 7.16 -5.34
C PHE A 103 -8.42 7.02 -4.91
N ASP A 104 -8.87 7.92 -4.03
CA ASP A 104 -10.29 8.02 -3.67
C ASP A 104 -11.10 8.79 -4.72
N ALA A 105 -12.39 8.98 -4.43
CA ALA A 105 -13.32 9.70 -5.29
C ALA A 105 -12.98 11.20 -5.42
N GLU A 106 -12.19 11.76 -4.51
CA GLU A 106 -11.74 13.16 -4.52
C GLU A 106 -10.44 13.32 -5.32
N GLY A 107 -9.82 12.21 -5.74
CA GLY A 107 -8.56 12.19 -6.48
C GLY A 107 -7.32 12.24 -5.59
N GLU A 108 -7.50 12.08 -4.27
CA GLU A 108 -6.41 12.05 -3.30
C GLU A 108 -5.89 10.62 -3.12
N ILE A 109 -4.63 10.48 -2.70
CA ILE A 109 -4.05 9.16 -2.46
C ILE A 109 -4.69 8.53 -1.22
N ALA A 110 -5.47 7.47 -1.43
CA ALA A 110 -6.06 6.69 -0.37
C ALA A 110 -5.04 5.74 0.27
N MET A 111 -4.27 5.04 -0.57
CA MET A 111 -3.26 4.09 -0.13
C MET A 111 -2.16 3.99 -1.19
N LEU A 112 -0.93 3.78 -0.74
CA LEU A 112 0.21 3.55 -1.61
C LEU A 112 1.16 2.51 -1.03
N TYR A 113 1.91 1.86 -1.92
CA TYR A 113 3.05 1.05 -1.55
C TYR A 113 4.22 1.24 -2.51
N SER A 114 5.43 0.95 -2.03
CA SER A 114 6.64 0.98 -2.86
C SER A 114 7.72 0.08 -2.28
N PHE A 115 8.53 -0.49 -3.19
CA PHE A 115 9.79 -1.13 -2.84
C PHE A 115 10.87 -0.06 -2.73
N LEU A 116 11.27 0.27 -1.51
CA LEU A 116 12.29 1.31 -1.26
C LEU A 116 13.67 0.85 -1.78
N ASP A 117 13.92 -0.45 -1.67
CA ASP A 117 15.01 -1.23 -2.21
C ASP A 117 14.53 -2.69 -2.42
N ARG A 118 15.44 -3.61 -2.76
CA ARG A 118 15.09 -5.03 -3.01
C ARG A 118 14.70 -5.80 -1.75
N GLU A 119 14.95 -5.23 -0.57
CA GLU A 119 14.80 -5.86 0.74
C GLU A 119 13.71 -5.18 1.58
N THR A 120 13.10 -4.10 1.09
CA THR A 120 12.17 -3.28 1.87
C THR A 120 10.93 -2.88 1.09
N LEU A 121 9.77 -3.34 1.56
CA LEU A 121 8.45 -2.96 1.07
C LEU A 121 7.75 -2.06 2.09
N LEU A 122 7.31 -0.88 1.67
CA LEU A 122 6.61 0.10 2.50
C LEU A 122 5.16 0.26 2.03
N PHE A 123 4.22 0.28 2.98
CA PHE A 123 2.83 0.70 2.79
C PHE A 123 2.50 1.93 3.66
N THR A 124 1.73 2.85 3.11
CA THR A 124 1.23 4.04 3.84
C THR A 124 0.01 4.64 3.13
N THR A 125 -0.66 5.60 3.78
CA THR A 125 -1.75 6.40 3.22
C THR A 125 -1.36 7.85 2.97
N SER A 126 -0.08 8.18 3.06
CA SER A 126 0.39 9.56 2.99
C SER A 126 1.73 9.67 2.26
N ASP A 127 1.75 10.49 1.21
CA ASP A 127 2.98 10.93 0.53
C ASP A 127 3.96 11.58 1.50
N GLU A 128 3.48 12.37 2.46
CA GLU A 128 4.34 13.00 3.47
C GLU A 128 5.06 11.94 4.32
N THR A 129 4.31 10.95 4.80
CA THR A 129 4.87 9.84 5.58
C THR A 129 5.88 9.05 4.76
N PHE A 130 5.59 8.82 3.48
CA PHE A 130 6.54 8.20 2.56
C PHE A 130 7.86 9.00 2.47
N ARG A 131 7.78 10.32 2.31
CA ARG A 131 8.93 11.23 2.20
C ARG A 131 9.80 11.24 3.46
N VAL A 132 9.19 11.15 4.64
CA VAL A 132 9.91 11.14 5.92
C VAL A 132 10.55 9.78 6.19
N LEU A 133 9.88 8.67 5.84
CA LEU A 133 10.40 7.33 6.11
C LEU A 133 11.52 6.91 5.16
N LEU A 134 11.48 7.37 3.89
CA LEU A 134 12.48 7.04 2.88
C LEU A 134 13.95 7.22 3.37
N PRO A 135 14.36 8.38 3.92
CA PRO A 135 15.73 8.54 4.44
C PRO A 135 16.02 7.68 5.68
N LYS A 136 15.02 7.45 6.55
CA LYS A 136 15.21 6.67 7.80
C LYS A 136 15.43 5.19 7.54
N VAL A 137 14.70 4.61 6.59
CA VAL A 137 14.88 3.21 6.17
C VAL A 137 16.25 3.00 5.52
N ARG A 138 16.70 3.97 4.69
CA ARG A 138 18.04 3.95 4.09
C ARG A 138 19.15 4.04 5.13
N ALA A 139 18.94 4.81 6.19
CA ALA A 139 19.88 4.92 7.31
C ALA A 139 19.83 3.74 8.29
N GLY A 140 18.95 2.74 8.07
CA GLY A 140 18.79 1.58 8.96
C GLY A 140 18.12 1.91 10.30
N GLN A 141 17.50 3.08 10.44
CA GLN A 141 16.88 3.53 11.70
C GLN A 141 15.47 2.95 11.91
N VAL A 142 14.88 2.36 10.87
CA VAL A 142 13.55 1.76 10.87
C VAL A 142 13.64 0.48 10.05
N ARG A 143 13.95 -0.63 10.70
CA ARG A 143 13.96 -2.00 10.17
C ARG A 143 13.49 -2.92 11.28
#